data_AF-F0QVZ3-F1
#
_entry.id   AF-F0QVZ3-F1
#
_cell.length_a   1.000
_cell.length_b   1.000
_cell.length_c   1.000
_cell.angle_alpha   90.00
_cell.angle_beta   90.00
_cell.angle_gamma   90.00
#
_symmetry.space_group_name_H-M   'P 1'
#
loop_
_entity.id
_entity.type
_entity.pdbx_description
1 polymer ?
#
loop_
_entity_poly.entity_id
_entity_poly.type
_entity_poly.pdbx_seq_one_letter_code
_entity_poly.pdbx_strand_id
1 'polypeptide(L)'
;MSTLNINPLIYRFVRYCLNRAYLEIDDSKLSADERYSLETILSIIRQAEDNWENINDVVKFISEELPKIYGEALERLPDKMVDDLFERVLNNCKELDEVKSDSKVLNAINNALESMKGIKKKFLEGSKTRIYEPSA
;
A
#
# COMPACT_ATOMS: atom_id res chain seq x y z
N MET A 1 -2.98 -9.06 -36.48
CA MET A 1 -3.40 -9.12 -35.07
C MET A 1 -2.33 -8.41 -34.25
N SER A 2 -2.59 -7.19 -33.81
CA SER A 2 -1.77 -6.50 -32.82
C SER A 2 -1.99 -7.23 -31.50
N THR A 3 -0.98 -7.94 -31.01
CA THR A 3 -0.97 -8.48 -29.65
C THR A 3 -1.18 -7.32 -28.69
N LEU A 4 -2.32 -7.29 -28.00
CA LEU A 4 -2.54 -6.40 -26.85
C LEU A 4 -1.43 -6.70 -25.85
N ASN A 5 -0.41 -5.84 -25.82
CA ASN A 5 0.74 -5.99 -24.95
C ASN A 5 0.34 -5.44 -23.57
N ILE A 6 -0.47 -6.21 -22.85
CA ILE A 6 -0.96 -5.86 -21.52
C ILE A 6 0.22 -5.92 -20.56
N ASN A 7 0.51 -4.81 -19.88
CA ASN A 7 1.61 -4.76 -18.91
C ASN A 7 1.33 -5.78 -17.78
N PRO A 8 2.24 -6.75 -17.53
CA PRO A 8 2.03 -7.79 -16.53
C PRO A 8 1.73 -7.29 -15.11
N LEU A 9 2.17 -6.06 -14.78
CA LEU A 9 1.95 -5.47 -13.47
C LEU A 9 0.47 -5.33 -13.12
N ILE A 10 -0.42 -5.15 -14.12
CA ILE A 10 -1.87 -4.99 -13.91
C ILE A 10 -2.42 -6.12 -13.04
N TYR A 11 -2.02 -7.37 -13.30
CA TYR A 11 -2.45 -8.51 -12.49
C TYR A 11 -1.42 -8.95 -11.45
N ARG A 12 -0.14 -8.60 -11.62
CA ARG A 12 0.91 -8.99 -10.67
C ARG A 12 0.97 -8.12 -9.44
N PHE A 13 0.44 -6.90 -9.46
CA PHE A 13 0.41 -6.05 -8.27
C PHE A 13 -0.25 -6.76 -7.08
N VAL A 14 -1.48 -7.24 -7.25
CA VAL A 14 -2.17 -7.97 -6.16
C VAL A 14 -1.59 -9.38 -5.99
N ARG A 15 -1.48 -10.13 -7.10
CA ARG A 15 -1.14 -11.56 -7.04
C ARG A 15 0.26 -11.82 -6.52
N TYR A 16 1.20 -10.93 -6.82
CA TYR A 16 2.59 -11.03 -6.40
C TYR A 16 2.91 -10.04 -5.30
N CYS A 17 2.78 -8.73 -5.53
CA CYS A 17 3.29 -7.74 -4.58
C CYS A 17 2.53 -7.77 -3.25
N LEU A 18 1.19 -7.70 -3.29
CA LEU A 18 0.34 -7.68 -2.11
C LEU A 18 0.32 -9.02 -1.39
N ASN A 19 0.01 -10.10 -2.11
CA ASN A 19 -0.13 -11.41 -1.48
C ASN A 19 1.18 -11.88 -0.86
N ARG A 20 2.32 -11.64 -1.51
CA ARG A 20 3.64 -11.97 -0.93
C ARG A 20 3.94 -11.11 0.30
N ALA A 21 3.61 -9.82 0.27
CA ALA A 21 3.80 -8.95 1.42
C ALA A 21 2.97 -9.42 2.62
N TYR A 22 1.70 -9.74 2.41
CA TYR A 22 0.81 -10.22 3.47
C TYR A 22 1.27 -11.55 4.09
N LEU A 23 1.79 -12.49 3.28
CA LEU A 23 2.33 -13.76 3.79
C LEU A 23 3.51 -13.59 4.76
N GLU A 24 4.19 -12.44 4.72
CA GLU A 24 5.33 -12.12 5.58
C GLU A 24 4.93 -11.28 6.80
N ILE A 25 3.64 -10.97 6.97
CA ILE A 25 3.11 -10.25 8.14
C ILE A 25 2.72 -11.25 9.24
N ASP A 26 3.19 -11.00 10.47
CA ASP A 26 2.72 -11.71 11.66
C ASP A 26 1.51 -10.97 12.26
N ASP A 27 0.31 -11.47 11.97
CA ASP A 27 -0.97 -10.95 12.49
C ASP A 27 -1.46 -11.69 13.76
N SER A 28 -0.64 -12.62 14.29
CA SER A 28 -1.03 -13.47 15.43
C SER A 28 -1.34 -12.67 16.70
N LYS A 29 -0.74 -11.49 16.85
CA LYS A 29 -0.89 -10.59 18.00
C LYS A 29 -2.00 -9.56 17.87
N LEU A 30 -2.65 -9.48 16.70
CA LEU A 30 -3.76 -8.57 16.49
C LEU A 30 -5.00 -9.02 17.27
N SER A 31 -5.74 -8.06 17.81
CA SER A 31 -7.10 -8.24 18.29
C SER A 31 -8.06 -8.59 17.14
N ALA A 32 -9.28 -9.02 17.47
CA ALA A 32 -10.29 -9.32 16.46
C ALA A 32 -10.62 -8.11 15.57
N ASP A 33 -10.74 -6.92 16.16
CA ASP A 33 -11.06 -5.67 15.44
C ASP A 33 -9.91 -5.23 14.53
N GLU A 34 -8.66 -5.38 14.99
CA GLU A 34 -7.47 -5.12 14.17
C GLU A 34 -7.36 -6.12 13.01
N ARG A 35 -7.59 -7.43 13.24
CA ARG A 35 -7.61 -8.41 12.14
C ARG A 35 -8.69 -8.11 11.12
N TYR A 36 -9.89 -7.75 11.57
CA TYR A 36 -10.95 -7.32 10.67
C TYR A 36 -10.56 -6.08 9.86
N SER A 37 -9.90 -5.12 10.52
CA SER A 37 -9.40 -3.91 9.86
C SER A 37 -8.31 -4.24 8.81
N LEU A 38 -7.39 -5.16 9.13
CA LEU A 38 -6.37 -5.64 8.20
C LEU A 38 -7.01 -6.30 6.97
N GLU A 39 -7.95 -7.23 7.16
CA GLU A 39 -8.66 -7.87 6.06
C GLU A 39 -9.44 -6.87 5.20
N THR A 40 -10.03 -5.85 5.83
CA THR A 40 -10.72 -4.76 5.12
C THR A 40 -9.75 -3.99 4.24
N ILE A 41 -8.58 -3.60 4.76
CA ILE A 41 -7.54 -2.89 4.01
C ILE A 41 -7.03 -3.76 2.84
N LEU A 42 -6.74 -5.04 3.07
CA LEU A 42 -6.32 -5.97 2.02
C LEU A 42 -7.39 -6.12 0.94
N SER A 43 -8.67 -6.18 1.33
CA SER A 43 -9.80 -6.26 0.41
C SER A 43 -9.93 -5.01 -0.46
N ILE A 44 -9.77 -3.82 0.11
CA ILE A 44 -9.78 -2.55 -0.65
C ILE A 44 -8.68 -2.57 -1.73
N ILE A 45 -7.46 -2.97 -1.38
CA ILE A 45 -6.35 -3.04 -2.33
C ILE A 45 -6.62 -4.09 -3.43
N ARG A 46 -7.17 -5.26 -3.06
CA ARG A 46 -7.54 -6.32 -4.02
C ARG A 46 -8.61 -5.84 -5.00
N GLN A 47 -9.65 -5.17 -4.51
CA GLN A 47 -10.76 -4.65 -5.33
C GLN A 47 -10.33 -3.51 -6.27
N ALA A 48 -9.22 -2.83 -5.97
CA ALA A 48 -8.68 -1.83 -6.90
C ALA A 48 -8.27 -2.44 -8.25
N GLU A 49 -7.82 -3.70 -8.28
CA GLU A 49 -7.43 -4.42 -9.51
C GLU A 49 -8.58 -4.52 -10.50
N ASP A 50 -9.82 -4.64 -10.02
CA ASP A 50 -11.02 -4.78 -10.86
C ASP A 50 -11.27 -3.56 -11.77
N ASN A 51 -10.70 -2.40 -11.43
CA ASN A 51 -10.87 -1.15 -12.16
C ASN A 51 -9.67 -0.79 -13.05
N TRP A 52 -8.65 -1.65 -13.16
CA TRP A 52 -7.47 -1.37 -13.98
C TRP A 52 -7.59 -1.92 -15.38
N GLU A 53 -7.64 -1.04 -16.37
CA GLU A 53 -7.66 -1.41 -17.79
C GLU A 53 -6.25 -1.37 -18.39
N ASN A 54 -5.39 -0.50 -17.85
CA ASN A 54 -4.05 -0.26 -18.36
C ASN A 54 -3.06 0.13 -17.25
N ILE A 55 -1.79 0.23 -17.60
CA ILE A 55 -0.72 0.53 -16.64
C ILE A 55 -0.87 1.90 -15.96
N ASN A 56 -1.53 2.88 -16.62
CA ASN A 56 -1.73 4.19 -16.02
C ASN A 56 -2.68 4.13 -14.82
N ASP A 57 -3.63 3.20 -14.81
CA ASP A 57 -4.55 3.00 -13.70
C ASP A 57 -3.80 2.47 -12.48
N VAL A 58 -2.87 1.53 -12.69
CA VAL A 58 -1.96 1.03 -11.65
C VAL A 58 -1.06 2.15 -11.13
N VAL A 59 -0.47 2.96 -12.03
CA VAL A 59 0.38 4.10 -11.64
C VAL A 59 -0.40 5.12 -10.82
N LYS A 60 -1.64 5.41 -11.21
CA LYS A 60 -2.54 6.30 -10.48
C LYS A 60 -2.86 5.72 -9.10
N PHE A 61 -3.23 4.45 -9.03
CA PHE A 61 -3.48 3.76 -7.78
C PHE A 61 -2.29 3.85 -6.83
N ILE A 62 -1.08 3.50 -7.29
CA ILE A 62 0.16 3.56 -6.51
C ILE A 62 0.45 4.98 -6.02
N SER A 63 0.25 5.99 -6.87
CA SER A 63 0.65 7.37 -6.57
C SER A 63 -0.37 8.12 -5.69
N GLU A 64 -1.66 7.80 -5.82
CA GLU A 64 -2.74 8.61 -5.25
C GLU A 64 -3.58 7.86 -4.22
N GLU A 65 -3.92 6.60 -4.49
CA GLU A 65 -4.88 5.84 -3.68
C GLU A 65 -4.17 5.04 -2.59
N LEU A 66 -3.10 4.33 -2.94
CA LEU A 66 -2.33 3.52 -1.99
C LEU A 66 -1.81 4.33 -0.79
N PRO A 67 -1.29 5.57 -0.94
CA PRO A 67 -0.89 6.38 0.21
C PRO A 67 -2.07 6.79 1.10
N LYS A 68 -3.27 6.96 0.55
CA LYS A 68 -4.47 7.25 1.36
C LYS A 68 -4.87 6.02 2.18
N ILE A 69 -4.89 4.85 1.55
CA ILE A 69 -5.16 3.57 2.23
C ILE A 69 -4.13 3.34 3.35
N TYR A 70 -2.85 3.67 3.11
CA TYR A 70 -1.82 3.64 4.15
C TYR A 70 -2.18 4.53 5.35
N GLY A 71 -2.63 5.76 5.09
CA GLY A 71 -3.10 6.67 6.15
C GLY A 71 -4.28 6.12 6.94
N GLU A 72 -5.28 5.55 6.26
CA GLU A 72 -6.43 4.91 6.91
C GLU A 72 -6.03 3.67 7.73
N ALA A 73 -5.05 2.90 7.25
CA ALA A 73 -4.52 1.75 7.96
C ALA A 73 -3.82 2.16 9.27
N LEU A 74 -3.05 3.25 9.27
CA LEU A 74 -2.40 3.78 10.48
C LEU A 74 -3.38 4.15 11.60
N GLU A 75 -4.63 4.51 11.26
CA GLU A 75 -5.65 4.83 12.27
C GLU A 75 -6.23 3.61 12.97
N ARG A 76 -6.06 2.40 12.40
CA ARG A 76 -6.78 1.19 12.81
C ARG A 76 -5.86 0.01 13.15
N LEU A 77 -4.59 0.10 12.79
CA LEU A 77 -3.61 -0.97 12.92
C LEU A 77 -2.32 -0.46 13.59
N PRO A 78 -1.52 -1.36 14.20
CA PRO A 78 -0.22 -1.01 14.72
C PRO A 78 0.67 -0.40 13.64
N ASP A 79 1.23 0.79 13.89
CA ASP A 79 1.95 1.58 12.90
C ASP A 79 3.12 0.82 12.23
N LYS A 80 3.85 0.01 12.99
CA LYS A 80 4.94 -0.81 12.47
C LYS A 80 4.44 -1.88 11.49
N MET A 81 3.30 -2.50 11.76
CA MET A 81 2.72 -3.49 10.86
C MET A 81 2.28 -2.83 9.54
N VAL A 82 1.71 -1.63 9.63
CA VAL A 82 1.31 -0.86 8.44
C VAL A 82 2.54 -0.51 7.60
N ASP A 83 3.62 -0.01 8.22
CA ASP A 83 4.89 0.22 7.50
C ASP A 83 5.39 -1.05 6.82
N ASP A 84 5.51 -2.13 7.59
CA ASP A 84 6.06 -3.40 7.10
C ASP A 84 5.24 -3.92 5.92
N LEU A 85 3.90 -3.87 5.98
CA LEU A 85 3.03 -4.33 4.90
C LEU A 85 3.21 -3.48 3.63
N PHE A 86 3.06 -2.16 3.73
CA PHE A 86 3.04 -1.30 2.55
C PHE A 86 4.43 -1.13 1.92
N GLU A 87 5.49 -1.09 2.72
CA GLU A 87 6.86 -1.11 2.21
C GLU A 87 7.16 -2.42 1.48
N ARG A 88 6.75 -3.57 2.03
CA ARG A 88 6.91 -4.87 1.36
C ARG A 88 6.12 -4.95 0.06
N VAL A 89 4.88 -4.45 0.01
CA VAL A 89 4.10 -4.38 -1.24
C VAL A 89 4.92 -3.67 -2.31
N LEU A 90 5.38 -2.46 -2.02
CA LEU A 90 6.11 -1.66 -2.99
C LEU A 90 7.49 -2.23 -3.35
N ASN A 91 8.20 -2.82 -2.39
CA ASN A 91 9.48 -3.47 -2.63
C ASN A 91 9.34 -4.75 -3.46
N ASN A 92 8.33 -5.58 -3.19
CA ASN A 92 8.02 -6.75 -4.01
C ASN A 92 7.71 -6.34 -5.45
N CYS A 93 7.00 -5.22 -5.66
CA CYS A 93 6.78 -4.69 -7.00
C CYS A 93 8.09 -4.26 -7.69
N LYS A 94 9.06 -3.68 -6.98
CA LYS A 94 10.39 -3.35 -7.55
C LYS A 94 11.20 -4.58 -7.98
N GLU A 95 10.89 -5.77 -7.45
CA GLU A 95 11.57 -7.01 -7.86
C GLU A 95 11.12 -7.48 -9.26
N LEU A 96 9.97 -7.01 -9.76
CA LEU A 96 9.42 -7.37 -11.06
C LEU A 96 10.16 -6.70 -12.21
N ASP A 97 10.49 -7.45 -13.25
CA ASP A 97 11.27 -6.93 -14.38
C ASP A 97 10.49 -5.89 -15.21
N GLU A 98 9.17 -6.03 -15.31
CA GLU A 98 8.27 -5.04 -15.91
C GLU A 98 8.26 -3.71 -15.15
N VAL A 99 8.60 -3.71 -13.86
CA VAL A 99 8.72 -2.49 -13.04
C VAL A 99 10.12 -1.90 -13.17
N LYS A 100 11.18 -2.73 -13.12
CA LYS A 100 12.57 -2.27 -13.29
C LYS A 100 12.81 -1.60 -14.64
N SER A 101 12.13 -2.09 -15.68
CA SER A 101 12.24 -1.59 -17.05
C SER A 101 11.30 -0.40 -17.36
N ASP A 102 10.33 -0.11 -16.49
CA ASP A 102 9.38 1.00 -16.66
C ASP A 102 9.65 2.12 -15.63
N SER A 103 10.32 3.17 -16.09
CA SER A 103 10.68 4.31 -15.23
C SER A 103 9.47 5.06 -14.68
N LYS A 104 8.32 5.04 -15.37
CA LYS A 104 7.11 5.70 -14.91
C LYS A 104 6.56 4.99 -13.68
N VAL A 105 6.49 3.66 -13.74
CA VAL A 105 6.05 2.84 -12.60
C VAL A 105 7.05 2.95 -11.45
N LEU A 106 8.35 2.84 -11.73
CA LEU A 106 9.37 2.93 -10.70
C LEU A 106 9.33 4.27 -9.95
N ASN A 107 9.14 5.37 -10.68
CA ASN A 107 8.97 6.70 -10.09
C ASN A 107 7.68 6.80 -9.26
N ALA A 108 6.57 6.24 -9.73
CA ALA A 108 5.32 6.19 -8.97
C ALA A 108 5.51 5.48 -7.63
N ILE A 109 6.18 4.33 -7.62
CA ILE A 109 6.50 3.58 -6.41
C ILE A 109 7.38 4.39 -5.46
N ASN A 110 8.45 5.02 -5.96
CA ASN A 110 9.34 5.82 -5.12
C ASN A 110 8.61 7.03 -4.51
N ASN A 111 7.76 7.70 -5.30
CA ASN A 111 6.94 8.81 -4.82
C ASN A 111 5.91 8.35 -3.78
N ALA A 112 5.34 7.16 -3.93
CA ALA A 112 4.43 6.59 -2.96
C ALA A 112 5.14 6.31 -1.62
N LEU A 113 6.35 5.74 -1.64
CA LEU A 113 7.17 5.54 -0.44
C LEU A 113 7.45 6.87 0.29
N GLU A 114 7.86 7.91 -0.44
CA GLU A 114 8.10 9.23 0.16
C GLU A 114 6.80 9.87 0.70
N SER A 115 5.68 9.68 -0.01
CA SER A 115 4.37 10.16 0.44
C SER A 115 3.95 9.49 1.75
N MET A 116 4.13 8.17 1.86
CA MET A 116 3.84 7.41 3.08
C MET A 116 4.70 7.87 4.25
N LYS A 117 6.00 8.14 4.05
CA LYS A 117 6.86 8.75 5.09
C LYS A 117 6.31 10.10 5.57
N GLY A 118 5.85 10.93 4.64
CA GLY A 118 5.21 12.21 4.95
C GLY A 118 3.91 12.06 5.74
N ILE A 119 3.08 11.07 5.38
CA ILE A 119 1.83 10.74 6.09
C ILE A 119 2.14 10.23 7.50
N LYS A 120 3.09 9.29 7.64
CA LYS A 120 3.52 8.76 8.94
C LYS A 120 3.99 9.86 9.87
N LYS A 121 4.82 10.78 9.37
CA LYS A 121 5.30 11.92 10.16
C LYS A 121 4.13 12.73 10.72
N LYS A 122 3.15 13.10 9.87
CA LYS A 122 1.96 13.84 10.30
C LYS A 122 1.11 13.06 11.30
N PHE A 123 0.95 11.76 11.09
CA PHE A 123 0.21 10.88 12.00
C PHE A 123 0.85 10.85 13.40
N LEU A 124 2.18 10.69 13.46
CA LEU A 124 2.92 10.69 14.74
C LEU A 124 2.90 12.06 15.43
N GLU A 125 2.98 13.15 14.68
CA GLU A 125 2.86 14.52 15.20
C GLU A 125 1.46 14.78 15.78
N GLY A 126 0.40 14.38 15.04
CA GLY A 126 -1.00 14.50 15.49
C GLY A 126 -1.36 13.59 16.67
N SER A 127 -0.70 12.44 16.79
CA SER A 127 -0.86 11.54 17.93
C SER A 127 -0.23 12.11 19.19
N LYS A 128 0.91 12.79 19.07
CA LYS A 128 1.56 13.48 20.19
C LYS A 128 0.70 14.63 20.72
N THR A 129 0.10 15.44 19.87
CA THR A 129 -0.74 16.56 20.33
C THR A 129 -1.98 16.12 21.10
N ARG A 130 -2.62 14.99 20.74
CA ARG A 130 -3.77 14.44 21.48
C ARG A 130 -3.42 13.95 22.89
N ILE A 131 -2.17 13.60 23.17
CA ILE A 131 -1.72 13.16 24.51
C ILE A 131 -1.45 14.36 25.44
N TYR A 132 -1.25 15.57 24.88
CA TYR A 132 -0.91 16.77 25.64
C TYR A 132 -2.07 17.76 25.85
N GLU A 133 -3.29 17.46 25.42
CA GLU A 133 -4.47 18.21 25.88
C GLU A 133 -4.89 17.66 27.25
N PRO A 134 -4.71 18.41 28.36
CA PRO A 134 -5.35 18.04 29.60
C PRO A 134 -6.85 18.13 29.36
N SER A 135 -7.58 17.10 29.77
CA SER A 135 -9.03 17.15 29.88
C SER A 135 -9.40 18.42 30.68
N ALA A 136 -9.95 19.42 30.00
CA ALA A 136 -10.48 20.62 30.64
C ALA A 136 -11.84 20.31 31.30
#